data_AF-A0A176RZC3-F1
#
_entry.id   AF-A0A176RZC3-F1
#
_cell.length_a   1.000
_cell.length_b   1.000
_cell.length_c   1.000
_cell.angle_alpha   90.00
_cell.angle_beta   90.00
_cell.angle_gamma   90.00
#
_symmetry.space_group_name_H-M   'P 1'
#
loop_
_entity.id
_entity.type
_entity.pdbx_description
1 polymer ?
#
loop_
_entity_poly.entity_id
_entity_poly.type
_entity_poly.pdbx_seq_one_letter_code
_entity_poly.pdbx_strand_id
1 'polypeptide(L)'
;MISSVMRKSAPLLMLMLLGFLVSLPWSSVANELTVTKIGQWGGGGNYDDVAVAGNYAYAATGRGLAIVDISTPTAPTLAGSYDTSGSALGVAVDGNYAYVADGSSGL
;
A
#
# COMPACT_ATOMS: atom_id res chain seq x y z
N MET A 1 -19.40 8.08 -52.19
CA MET A 1 -20.58 7.44 -51.56
C MET A 1 -20.31 5.94 -51.65
N ILE A 2 -19.79 5.28 -50.60
CA ILE A 2 -20.56 4.50 -49.58
C ILE A 2 -21.56 3.59 -50.31
N SER A 3 -21.57 2.26 -50.28
CA SER A 3 -21.05 1.21 -49.39
C SER A 3 -21.34 -0.14 -50.07
N SER A 4 -20.59 -1.22 -49.77
CA SER A 4 -21.25 -2.48 -49.38
C SER A 4 -20.20 -3.48 -48.91
N VAL A 5 -20.42 -3.98 -47.71
CA VAL A 5 -19.59 -4.90 -46.94
C VAL A 5 -19.99 -6.35 -47.27
N MET A 6 -18.96 -7.18 -47.52
CA MET A 6 -18.81 -8.63 -47.31
C MET A 6 -19.81 -9.64 -47.90
N ARG A 7 -19.24 -10.70 -48.53
CA ARG A 7 -19.46 -12.12 -48.12
C ARG A 7 -18.59 -13.10 -48.94
N LYS A 8 -17.70 -13.86 -48.25
CA LYS A 8 -17.63 -15.35 -48.22
C LYS A 8 -16.22 -15.90 -47.89
N SER A 9 -16.14 -16.54 -46.71
CA SER A 9 -15.43 -17.80 -46.36
C SER A 9 -14.01 -18.11 -46.88
N ALA A 10 -13.10 -18.33 -45.92
CA ALA A 10 -11.66 -18.62 -46.02
C ALA A 10 -11.28 -19.99 -46.64
N PRO A 11 -9.97 -20.20 -46.96
CA PRO A 11 -9.34 -21.45 -46.52
C PRO A 11 -7.92 -21.32 -45.96
N LEU A 12 -7.70 -22.12 -44.92
CA LEU A 12 -6.53 -22.93 -44.55
C LEU A 12 -5.13 -22.31 -44.39
N LEU A 13 -4.69 -22.35 -43.12
CA LEU A 13 -3.36 -22.71 -42.60
C LEU A 13 -2.25 -23.17 -43.59
N MET A 14 -1.02 -22.81 -43.20
CA MET A 14 0.28 -23.50 -43.45
C MET A 14 0.88 -23.25 -44.84
N LEU A 15 2.13 -22.83 -45.08
CA LEU A 15 3.39 -22.66 -44.34
C LEU A 15 4.29 -21.87 -45.32
N MET A 16 5.14 -20.91 -44.94
CA MET A 16 6.58 -21.08 -44.68
C MET A 16 7.12 -19.71 -44.22
N LEU A 17 7.63 -19.56 -43.00
CA LEU A 17 9.02 -19.83 -42.60
C LEU A 17 10.04 -19.02 -43.41
N LEU A 18 10.25 -17.76 -43.06
CA LEU A 18 11.54 -17.18 -42.66
C LEU A 18 11.40 -15.64 -42.61
N GLY A 19 11.60 -15.06 -41.43
CA GLY A 19 11.90 -13.63 -41.33
C GLY A 19 10.76 -12.71 -40.93
N PHE A 20 10.09 -13.01 -39.81
CA PHE A 20 9.78 -11.96 -38.82
C PHE A 20 9.34 -12.64 -37.51
N LEU A 21 10.30 -13.21 -36.79
CA LEU A 21 10.15 -13.27 -35.34
C LEU A 21 10.10 -11.81 -34.91
N VAL A 22 8.88 -11.26 -34.72
CA VAL A 22 8.77 -10.04 -33.93
C VAL A 22 9.28 -10.46 -32.55
N SER A 23 10.55 -10.13 -32.32
CA SER A 23 11.23 -10.11 -31.04
C SER A 23 10.53 -9.08 -30.15
N LEU A 24 9.27 -9.30 -29.81
CA LEU A 24 8.71 -8.68 -28.63
C LEU A 24 9.16 -9.57 -27.49
N PRO A 25 10.08 -9.13 -26.62
CA PRO A 25 10.29 -9.87 -25.40
C PRO A 25 8.93 -9.94 -24.73
N TRP A 26 8.48 -11.16 -24.42
CA TRP A 26 7.26 -11.42 -23.65
C TRP A 26 7.33 -10.81 -22.24
N SER A 27 8.37 -10.02 -21.93
CA SER A 27 8.34 -9.09 -20.82
C SER A 27 7.36 -7.95 -21.15
N SER A 28 6.06 -8.24 -21.06
CA SER A 28 5.23 -7.32 -20.29
C SER A 28 5.90 -7.22 -18.93
N VAL A 29 6.79 -6.24 -18.78
CA VAL A 29 7.34 -5.91 -17.47
C VAL A 29 6.12 -5.48 -16.68
N ALA A 30 5.58 -6.41 -15.89
CA ALA A 30 4.71 -6.03 -14.80
C ALA A 30 5.47 -4.95 -14.06
N ASN A 31 4.83 -3.81 -13.79
CA ASN A 31 5.48 -2.73 -13.06
C ASN A 31 5.82 -3.29 -11.68
N GLU A 32 7.04 -3.82 -11.52
CA GLU A 32 7.48 -4.46 -10.29
C GLU A 32 7.60 -3.36 -9.24
N LEU A 33 6.61 -3.28 -8.36
CA LEU A 33 6.65 -2.39 -7.21
C LEU A 33 7.80 -2.83 -6.31
N THR A 34 8.95 -2.17 -6.48
CA THR A 34 10.11 -2.40 -5.63
C THR A 34 9.88 -1.65 -4.32
N VAL A 35 9.76 -2.38 -3.20
CA VAL A 35 9.61 -1.79 -1.87
C VAL A 35 11.01 -1.48 -1.31
N THR A 36 11.25 -0.22 -0.95
CA THR A 36 12.52 0.22 -0.34
C THR A 36 12.24 0.89 1.01
N LYS A 37 12.98 0.48 2.04
CA LYS A 37 12.93 1.11 3.36
C LYS A 37 13.67 2.45 3.34
N ILE A 38 12.97 3.54 3.60
CA ILE A 38 13.54 4.91 3.62
C ILE A 38 13.86 5.43 5.02
N GLY A 39 13.24 4.87 6.05
CA GLY A 39 13.47 5.24 7.44
C GLY A 39 12.75 4.30 8.40
N GLN A 40 13.01 4.49 9.69
CA GLN A 40 12.37 3.73 10.75
C GLN A 40 12.39 4.56 12.03
N TRP A 41 11.25 4.59 12.71
CA TRP A 41 11.20 5.04 14.09
C TRP A 41 11.60 3.89 15.03
N GLY A 42 12.53 4.15 15.95
CA GLY A 42 13.12 3.15 16.85
C GLY A 42 12.30 2.85 18.12
N GLY A 43 11.02 3.21 18.18
CA GLY A 43 10.20 3.17 19.40
C GLY A 43 10.14 1.82 20.13
N GLY A 44 10.46 0.73 19.43
CA GLY A 44 10.51 -0.62 19.99
C GLY A 44 9.12 -1.18 20.33
N GLY A 45 8.96 -2.50 20.24
CA GLY A 45 7.70 -3.17 20.54
C GLY A 45 6.88 -3.58 19.32
N ASN A 46 5.80 -4.31 19.58
CA ASN A 46 4.82 -4.72 18.58
C ASN A 46 3.74 -3.65 18.50
N TYR A 47 3.41 -3.28 17.27
CA TYR A 47 2.30 -2.39 16.97
C TYR A 47 1.20 -3.21 16.33
N ASP A 48 0.01 -3.21 16.92
CA ASP A 48 -1.12 -3.99 16.42
C ASP A 48 -1.78 -3.33 15.21
N ASP A 49 -1.74 -1.98 15.15
CA ASP A 49 -2.28 -1.20 14.05
C ASP A 49 -1.59 0.16 13.91
N VAL A 50 -1.65 0.74 12.71
CA VAL A 50 -1.11 2.08 12.40
C VAL A 50 -2.06 2.83 11.47
N ALA A 51 -2.46 4.03 11.88
CA ALA A 51 -3.15 5.00 11.04
C ALA A 51 -2.23 6.20 10.73
N VAL A 52 -2.37 6.77 9.54
CA VAL A 52 -1.59 7.95 9.12
C VAL A 52 -2.54 9.10 8.81
N ALA A 53 -2.27 10.26 9.40
CA ALA A 53 -2.97 11.50 9.08
C ALA A 53 -1.97 12.67 9.00
N GLY A 54 -1.91 13.30 7.82
CA GLY A 54 -0.93 14.33 7.54
C GLY A 54 0.51 13.83 7.74
N ASN A 55 1.27 14.52 8.58
CA ASN A 55 2.66 14.20 8.89
C ASN A 55 2.81 13.30 10.12
N TYR A 56 1.73 12.68 10.60
CA TYR A 56 1.76 11.86 11.81
C TYR A 56 1.32 10.43 11.53
N ALA A 57 2.05 9.48 12.11
CA ALA A 57 1.64 8.10 12.25
C ALA A 57 1.18 7.86 13.70
N TYR A 58 0.03 7.24 13.85
CA TYR A 58 -0.61 6.88 15.10
C TYR A 58 -0.52 5.37 15.21
N ALA A 59 0.23 4.85 16.17
CA ALA A 59 0.50 3.44 16.31
C ALA A 59 -0.14 2.90 17.60
N ALA A 60 -1.00 1.90 17.46
CA ALA A 60 -1.58 1.17 18.57
C ALA A 60 -0.50 0.26 19.18
N THR A 61 -0.30 0.38 20.49
CA THR A 61 0.73 -0.30 21.26
C THR A 61 0.11 -1.09 22.40
N GLY A 62 0.87 -2.03 22.97
CA GLY A 62 0.44 -2.75 24.18
C GLY A 62 0.26 -1.87 25.44
N ARG A 63 0.50 -0.56 25.37
CA ARG A 63 0.27 0.39 26.47
C ARG A 63 -0.69 1.52 26.14
N GLY A 64 -1.24 1.54 24.92
CA GLY A 64 -2.03 2.67 24.40
C GLY A 64 -1.52 3.15 23.05
N LEU A 65 -1.39 4.46 22.85
CA LEU A 65 -1.11 5.06 21.55
C LEU A 65 0.26 5.76 21.52
N ALA A 66 1.04 5.52 20.47
CA ALA A 66 2.21 6.32 20.13
C ALA A 66 1.91 7.22 18.93
N ILE A 67 2.32 8.48 18.98
CA ILE A 67 2.15 9.46 17.91
C ILE A 67 3.54 9.85 17.42
N VAL A 68 3.84 9.53 16.17
CA VAL A 68 5.16 9.68 15.56
C VAL A 68 5.07 10.72 14.46
N ASP A 69 5.89 11.78 14.55
CA ASP A 69 6.11 12.71 13.46
C ASP A 69 6.93 12.01 12.36
N ILE A 70 6.34 11.93 11.17
CA ILE A 70 6.92 11.32 9.96
C ILE A 70 7.16 12.37 8.86
N SER A 71 7.15 13.67 9.19
CA SER A 71 7.42 14.77 8.25
C SER A 71 8.78 14.67 7.57
N THR A 72 9.77 14.08 8.26
CA THR A 72 11.06 13.70 7.70
C THR A 72 11.13 12.16 7.62
N PRO A 73 10.83 11.55 6.46
CA PRO A 73 10.66 10.09 6.38
C PRO A 73 11.89 9.27 6.75
N THR A 74 13.09 9.84 6.60
CA THR A 74 14.37 9.20 6.94
C THR A 74 14.69 9.28 8.44
N ALA A 75 14.05 10.20 9.17
CA ALA A 75 14.27 10.43 10.59
C ALA A 75 12.95 10.72 11.35
N PRO A 76 12.02 9.75 11.44
CA PRO A 76 10.82 9.93 12.24
C PRO A 76 11.12 10.14 13.73
N THR A 77 10.30 10.91 14.44
CA THR A 77 10.48 11.23 15.86
C THR A 77 9.19 11.05 16.66
N LEU A 78 9.31 10.76 17.96
CA LEU A 78 8.14 10.68 18.83
C LEU A 78 7.58 12.08 19.07
N ALA A 79 6.35 12.32 18.65
CA ALA A 79 5.63 13.57 18.89
C ALA A 79 4.84 13.53 20.21
N GLY A 80 4.35 12.35 20.61
CA GLY A 80 3.62 12.17 21.86
C GLY A 80 3.15 10.74 22.07
N SER A 81 2.57 10.47 23.23
CA SER A 81 1.96 9.19 23.56
C SER A 81 0.75 9.38 24.47
N TYR A 82 -0.12 8.38 24.49
CA TYR A 82 -1.26 8.32 25.38
C TYR A 82 -1.41 6.91 25.93
N ASP A 83 -1.23 6.75 27.25
CA ASP A 83 -1.37 5.46 27.90
C ASP A 83 -2.86 5.13 28.10
N THR A 84 -3.29 3.97 27.62
CA THR A 84 -4.62 3.44 27.86
C THR A 84 -4.57 2.40 28.98
N SER A 85 -5.75 1.97 29.45
CA SER A 85 -5.85 1.02 30.55
C SER A 85 -5.56 -0.43 30.13
N GLY A 86 -5.82 -0.74 28.86
CA GLY A 86 -5.57 -2.03 28.22
C GLY A 86 -4.54 -1.94 27.10
N SER A 87 -4.55 -2.97 26.25
CA SER A 87 -3.78 -2.98 25.02
C SER A 87 -4.57 -2.31 23.91
N ALA A 88 -4.01 -1.29 23.28
CA ALA A 88 -4.58 -0.72 22.06
C ALA A 88 -4.37 -1.70 20.91
N LEU A 89 -5.47 -2.11 20.28
CA LEU A 89 -5.48 -3.11 19.19
C LEU A 89 -5.77 -2.50 17.82
N GLY A 90 -6.32 -1.29 17.78
CA GLY A 90 -6.74 -0.62 16.56
C GLY A 90 -6.75 0.88 16.73
N VAL A 91 -6.48 1.61 15.64
CA VAL A 91 -6.54 3.06 15.63
C VAL A 91 -7.13 3.59 14.33
N ALA A 92 -8.07 4.53 14.44
CA ALA A 92 -8.60 5.28 13.31
C ALA A 92 -8.45 6.78 13.55
N VAL A 93 -8.21 7.57 12.50
CA VAL A 93 -8.06 9.02 12.61
C VAL A 93 -9.07 9.72 11.71
N ASP A 94 -9.82 10.66 12.27
CA ASP A 94 -10.73 11.55 11.54
C ASP A 94 -10.54 13.00 12.02
N GLY A 95 -10.11 13.86 11.09
CA GLY A 95 -9.70 15.23 11.40
C GLY A 95 -8.65 15.28 12.50
N ASN A 96 -9.01 15.90 13.63
CA ASN A 96 -8.13 16.09 14.78
C ASN A 96 -8.27 15.01 15.86
N TYR A 97 -9.04 13.95 15.60
CA TYR A 97 -9.35 12.91 16.58
C TYR A 97 -8.76 11.57 16.16
N ALA A 98 -8.09 10.90 17.11
CA ALA A 98 -7.73 9.50 17.00
C ALA A 98 -8.65 8.68 17.92
N TYR A 99 -9.26 7.62 17.37
CA TYR A 99 -10.10 6.67 18.07
C TYR A 99 -9.32 5.38 18.28
N VAL A 100 -9.24 4.89 19.51
CA VAL A 100 -8.33 3.80 19.89
C VAL A 100 -9.13 2.66 20.50
N ALA A 101 -9.10 1.48 19.89
CA ALA A 101 -9.74 0.30 20.45
C ALA A 101 -8.85 -0.33 21.54
N ASP A 102 -9.17 -0.08 22.82
CA ASP A 102 -8.43 -0.50 24.03
C ASP A 102 -8.81 -1.91 24.51
N GLY A 103 -8.91 -2.87 23.59
CA GLY A 103 -9.20 -4.27 23.90
C GLY A 103 -10.46 -4.46 24.75
N SER A 104 -10.31 -5.03 25.95
CA SER A 104 -11.42 -5.25 26.89
C SER A 104 -11.99 -3.98 27.52
N SER A 105 -11.29 -2.85 27.38
CA SER A 105 -11.69 -1.56 27.96
C SER A 105 -12.56 -0.72 27.02
N GLY A 106 -12.72 -1.12 25.76
CA GLY A 106 -13.63 -0.48 24.80
C GLY A 106 -12.93 0.42 23.77
N LEU A 107 -13.58 1.52 23.39
CA LEU A 107 -13.12 2.54 22.44
C LEU A 107 -12.82 3.86 23.16
#